data_AF-A0A443RVG3-F1
#
_entry.id   AF-A0A443RVG3-F1
#
_cell.length_a   1.000
_cell.length_b   1.000
_cell.length_c   1.000
_cell.angle_alpha   90.00
_cell.angle_beta   90.00
_cell.angle_gamma   90.00
#
_symmetry.space_group_name_H-M   'P 1'
#
loop_
_entity.id
_entity.type
_entity.pdbx_description
1 polymer ?
#
loop_
_entity_poly.entity_id
_entity_poly.type
_entity_poly.pdbx_seq_one_letter_code
_entity_poly.pdbx_strand_id
1 'polypeptide(L)'
;SKLSDVALSALSKYYGTEYRAGNIATTIYSVSSSASDWVYANTPCKLVFALELRDTGDHGFLLPPSQIKPTAIETWAGVSALVANA
;
A
#
# COMPACT_ATOMS: atom_id res chain seq x y z
N SER A 1 11.66 0.37 -1.04
CA SER A 1 12.34 1.53 -1.66
C SER A 1 12.32 2.64 -0.64
N LYS A 2 13.21 3.66 -0.72
CA LYS A 2 13.25 4.72 0.30
C LYS A 2 11.87 5.36 0.56
N LEU A 3 11.07 5.57 -0.49
CA LEU A 3 9.70 6.09 -0.37
C LEU A 3 8.74 5.11 0.30
N SER A 4 8.79 3.82 -0.05
CA SER A 4 8.00 2.80 0.63
C SER A 4 8.37 2.71 2.11
N ASP A 5 9.65 2.75 2.45
CA ASP A 5 10.11 2.62 3.84
C ASP A 5 9.60 3.78 4.71
N VAL A 6 9.57 5.00 4.16
CA VAL A 6 8.94 6.17 4.79
C VAL A 6 7.44 5.96 4.99
N ALA A 7 6.73 5.49 3.95
CA ALA A 7 5.29 5.23 4.03
C ALA A 7 4.96 4.16 5.08
N LEU A 8 5.69 3.04 5.08
CA LEU A 8 5.51 1.94 6.03
C LEU A 8 5.79 2.39 7.47
N SER A 9 6.85 3.18 7.68
CA SER A 9 7.19 3.72 9.00
C SER A 9 6.15 4.72 9.52
N ALA A 10 5.47 5.45 8.63
CA ALA A 10 4.42 6.38 9.01
C ALA A 10 3.10 5.66 9.32
N LEU A 11 2.75 4.65 8.52
CA LEU A 11 1.57 3.81 8.69
C LEU A 11 1.63 3.05 10.03
N SER A 12 2.73 2.35 10.30
CA SER A 12 2.85 1.46 11.46
C SER A 12 2.76 2.18 12.82
N LYS A 13 3.02 3.50 12.86
CA LYS A 13 2.94 4.30 14.10
C LYS A 13 1.55 4.38 14.72
N TYR A 14 0.48 4.19 13.95
CA TYR A 14 -0.88 4.33 14.48
C TYR A 14 -1.36 3.09 15.22
N TYR A 15 -1.23 1.93 14.58
CA TYR A 15 -1.80 0.68 15.10
C TYR A 15 -0.83 -0.50 15.06
N GLY A 16 0.45 -0.28 14.75
CA GLY A 16 1.46 -1.33 14.68
C GLY A 16 1.28 -2.29 13.50
N THR A 17 0.41 -1.97 12.53
CA THR A 17 0.13 -2.87 11.40
C THR A 17 1.34 -2.98 10.49
N GLU A 18 1.77 -4.21 10.24
CA GLU A 18 2.94 -4.52 9.45
C GLU A 18 2.53 -4.75 7.98
N TYR A 19 3.13 -3.96 7.09
CA TYR A 19 2.97 -4.10 5.65
C TYR A 19 4.32 -4.48 5.03
N ARG A 20 4.27 -5.12 3.86
CA ARG A 20 5.46 -5.46 3.07
C ARG A 20 5.48 -4.61 1.81
N ALA A 21 6.65 -4.07 1.47
CA ALA A 21 6.84 -3.32 0.23
C ALA A 21 7.79 -4.07 -0.71
N GLY A 22 7.45 -4.06 -2.00
CA GLY A 22 8.28 -4.66 -3.05
C GLY A 22 7.59 -4.62 -4.41
N ASN A 23 8.19 -5.27 -5.40
CA ASN A 23 7.58 -5.43 -6.70
C ASN A 23 6.39 -6.40 -6.61
N ILE A 24 5.28 -6.09 -7.30
CA ILE A 24 4.05 -6.90 -7.30
C ILE A 24 4.36 -8.38 -7.55
N ALA A 25 5.18 -8.69 -8.56
CA ALA A 25 5.50 -10.06 -8.96
C ALA A 25 6.20 -10.87 -7.86
N THR A 26 7.00 -10.22 -7.02
CA THR A 26 7.78 -10.86 -5.94
C THR A 26 7.09 -10.82 -4.59
N THR A 27 6.21 -9.84 -4.36
CA THR A 27 5.59 -9.59 -3.05
C THR A 27 4.21 -10.21 -2.93
N ILE A 28 3.48 -10.32 -4.04
CA ILE A 28 2.12 -10.88 -4.08
C ILE A 28 2.12 -12.15 -4.94
N TYR A 29 2.20 -11.99 -6.27
CA TYR A 29 2.36 -13.06 -7.26
C TYR A 29 2.66 -12.45 -8.64
N SER A 30 3.21 -13.25 -9.56
CA SER A 30 3.45 -12.81 -10.94
C SER A 30 2.13 -12.56 -11.68
N VAL A 31 1.96 -11.34 -12.19
CA VAL A 31 0.79 -10.90 -12.95
C VAL A 31 1.24 -10.10 -14.17
N SER A 32 0.51 -10.20 -15.27
CA SER A 32 0.72 -9.36 -16.45
C SER A 32 -0.35 -8.29 -16.54
N SER A 33 0.03 -7.12 -17.07
CA SER A 33 -0.89 -6.02 -17.39
C SER A 33 -1.70 -5.50 -16.20
N SER A 34 -1.08 -5.37 -15.02
CA SER A 34 -1.73 -4.66 -13.92
C SER A 34 -1.97 -3.20 -14.32
N ALA A 35 -2.98 -2.56 -13.73
CA ALA A 35 -3.23 -1.13 -13.95
C ALA A 35 -1.97 -0.30 -13.64
N SER A 36 -1.23 -0.70 -12.60
CA SER A 36 0.05 -0.12 -12.20
C SER A 36 1.09 -0.17 -13.33
N ASP A 37 1.26 -1.33 -13.96
CA ASP A 37 2.21 -1.52 -15.06
C ASP A 37 1.82 -0.68 -16.27
N TRP A 38 0.52 -0.65 -16.60
CA TRP A 38 0.02 0.13 -17.73
C TRP A 38 0.26 1.64 -17.52
N VAL A 39 -0.07 2.17 -16.34
CA VAL A 39 0.13 3.59 -16.02
C VAL A 39 1.62 3.94 -16.05
N TYR A 40 2.47 3.11 -15.47
CA TYR A 40 3.92 3.36 -15.44
C TYR A 40 4.54 3.38 -16.84
N ALA A 41 4.07 2.50 -17.73
CA ALA A 41 4.58 2.36 -19.10
C ALA A 41 4.04 3.44 -20.06
N ASN A 42 2.76 3.82 -19.93
CA ASN A 42 2.07 4.64 -20.92
C ASN A 42 1.86 6.10 -20.50
N THR A 43 2.30 6.48 -19.30
CA THR A 43 2.18 7.86 -18.80
C THR A 43 3.49 8.39 -18.23
N PRO A 44 3.62 9.73 -18.05
CA PRO A 44 4.74 10.32 -17.32
C PRO A 44 4.76 10.00 -15.82
N CYS A 45 3.71 9.39 -15.27
CA CYS A 45 3.63 9.08 -13.84
C CYS A 45 4.62 7.97 -13.46
N LYS A 46 5.57 8.28 -12.57
CA LYS A 46 6.56 7.32 -12.06
C LYS A 46 6.32 6.90 -10.62
N LEU A 47 5.42 7.59 -9.92
CA LEU A 47 4.97 7.25 -8.58
C LEU A 47 3.70 6.45 -8.68
N VAL A 48 3.85 5.16 -9.00
CA VAL A 48 2.74 4.22 -9.16
C VAL A 48 2.86 3.14 -8.10
N PHE A 49 1.86 3.07 -7.22
CA PHE A 49 1.83 2.15 -6.09
C PHE A 49 0.48 1.43 -6.05
N ALA A 50 0.50 0.14 -5.70
CA ALA A 50 -0.68 -0.63 -5.37
C ALA A 50 -0.67 -0.92 -3.86
N LEU A 51 -1.85 -0.84 -3.22
CA LEU A 51 -2.03 -1.08 -1.80
C LEU A 51 -2.99 -2.25 -1.62
N GLU A 52 -2.50 -3.32 -1.01
CA GLU A 52 -3.33 -4.39 -0.45
C GLU A 52 -3.52 -4.07 1.04
N LEU A 53 -4.74 -3.72 1.43
CA LEU A 53 -5.06 -3.23 2.78
C LEU A 53 -5.25 -4.39 3.78
N ARG A 54 -5.72 -4.08 4.99
CA ARG A 54 -6.06 -5.09 5.99
C ARG A 54 -7.15 -6.06 5.47
N ASP A 55 -7.16 -7.30 5.93
CA ASP A 55 -6.20 -7.96 6.83
C ASP A 55 -5.32 -8.97 6.07
N THR A 56 -4.67 -9.88 6.80
CA THR A 56 -3.80 -10.91 6.22
C THR A 56 -4.51 -12.26 6.02
N GLY A 57 -5.85 -12.30 6.07
CA GLY A 57 -6.65 -13.48 5.76
C GLY A 57 -7.63 -13.95 6.82
N ASP A 58 -7.68 -13.32 8.00
CA ASP A 58 -8.61 -13.70 9.08
C ASP A 58 -10.07 -13.40 8.67
N HIS A 59 -10.29 -12.23 8.06
CA HIS A 59 -11.58 -11.83 7.50
C HIS A 59 -11.52 -11.60 5.98
N GLY A 60 -10.34 -11.28 5.44
CA GLY A 60 -10.15 -10.99 4.03
C GLY A 60 -11.12 -9.90 3.55
N PHE A 61 -11.89 -10.19 2.50
CA PHE A 61 -12.86 -9.24 1.94
C PHE A 61 -14.03 -8.90 2.88
N LEU A 62 -14.26 -9.69 3.93
CA LEU A 62 -15.34 -9.48 4.91
C LEU A 62 -14.83 -8.83 6.20
N LEU A 63 -13.85 -7.92 6.07
CA LEU A 63 -13.26 -7.18 7.18
C LEU A 63 -14.36 -6.45 8.00
N PRO A 64 -14.39 -6.58 9.34
CA PRO A 64 -15.41 -5.96 10.18
C PRO A 64 -15.49 -4.44 9.97
N PRO A 65 -16.69 -3.84 9.96
CA PRO A 65 -16.85 -2.39 9.77
C PRO A 65 -16.09 -1.53 10.78
N SER A 66 -15.83 -2.06 11.98
CA SER A 66 -15.01 -1.39 13.01
C SER A 66 -13.56 -1.16 12.59
N GLN A 67 -13.06 -1.90 11.59
CA GLN A 67 -11.70 -1.75 11.03
C GLN A 67 -11.62 -0.70 9.91
N ILE A 68 -12.74 -0.21 9.38
CA ILE A 68 -12.74 0.78 8.28
C ILE A 68 -11.95 2.03 8.68
N LYS A 69 -12.28 2.63 9.82
CA LYS A 69 -11.64 3.87 10.28
C LYS A 69 -10.17 3.65 10.65
N PRO A 70 -9.78 2.61 11.41
CA PRO A 70 -8.38 2.27 11.64
C PRO A 70 -7.56 2.12 10.35
N THR A 71 -8.06 1.33 9.38
CA THR A 71 -7.39 1.17 8.08
C THR A 71 -7.22 2.51 7.37
N ALA A 72 -8.28 3.31 7.26
CA ALA A 72 -8.19 4.61 6.59
C ALA A 72 -7.17 5.55 7.23
N ILE A 73 -7.09 5.60 8.56
CA ILE A 73 -6.18 6.48 9.31
C ILE A 73 -4.72 6.10 9.04
N GLU A 74 -4.35 4.82 9.19
CA GLU A 74 -2.96 4.41 9.00
C GLU A 74 -2.53 4.48 7.54
N THR A 75 -3.42 4.11 6.61
CA THR A 75 -3.15 4.19 5.17
C THR A 75 -2.94 5.63 4.76
N TRP A 76 -3.77 6.56 5.23
CA TRP A 76 -3.62 7.98 4.92
C TRP A 76 -2.30 8.56 5.43
N ALA A 77 -1.85 8.14 6.62
CA ALA A 77 -0.55 8.54 7.14
C ALA A 77 0.60 8.08 6.25
N GLY A 78 0.55 6.83 5.77
CA GLY A 78 1.53 6.29 4.82
C GLY A 78 1.53 7.04 3.48
N VAL A 79 0.35 7.26 2.89
CA VAL A 79 0.19 8.00 1.62
C VAL A 79 0.69 9.44 1.75
N SER A 80 0.30 10.14 2.82
CA SER A 80 0.72 11.53 3.06
C SER A 80 2.24 11.64 3.22
N ALA A 81 2.86 10.71 3.97
CA ALA A 81 4.30 10.69 4.13
C ALA A 81 5.03 10.40 2.82
N LEU A 82 4.51 9.48 2.00
CA LEU A 82 5.06 9.19 0.68
C LEU A 82 5.04 10.43 -0.21
N VAL A 83 3.88 11.10 -0.32
CA VAL A 83 3.71 12.30 -1.16
C VAL A 83 4.59 13.46 -0.67
N ALA A 84 4.72 13.64 0.65
CA ALA A 84 5.56 14.70 1.22
C ALA A 84 7.07 14.48 0.99
N ASN A 85 7.49 13.26 0.62
CA ASN A 85 8.89 12.90 0.39
C ASN A 85 9.18 12.50 -1.07
N ALA A 86 8.20 12.67 -1.95
CA ALA A 86 8.21 12.31 -3.36
C ALA A 86 9.03 13.28 -4.23
#